data_AF-A0A5N5E837-F1
#
_entry.id   AF-A0A5N5E837-F1
#
_cell.length_a   1.000
_cell.length_b   1.000
_cell.length_c   1.000
_cell.angle_alpha   90.00
_cell.angle_beta   90.00
_cell.angle_gamma   90.00
#
_symmetry.space_group_name_H-M   'P 1'
#
loop_
_entity.id
_entity.type
_entity.pdbx_description
1 polymer ?
#
loop_
_entity_poly.entity_id
_entity_poly.type
_entity_poly.pdbx_seq_one_letter_code
_entity_poly.pdbx_strand_id
1 'polypeptide(L)'
;MTTMTLAYQDSKTMLRRSIRHILRYPSMTVMLVGMPVVFLLLFVYVLGGTLGNGLGPGGGGRAEYVNYVAPAIILMTVASAAQGTAISVATDMTAGIIARFRTMAITRTSVLTGHVLGSLLQT
;
A
#
# COMPACT_ATOMS: atom_id res chain seq x y z
N MET A 1 -37.40 0.29 3.07
CA MET A 1 -36.05 0.35 2.46
C MET A 1 -35.15 -0.57 3.26
N THR A 2 -34.51 -1.55 2.62
CA THR A 2 -33.79 -2.63 3.32
C THR A 2 -32.42 -2.16 3.81
N THR A 3 -32.00 -2.63 4.98
CA THR A 3 -30.74 -2.30 5.67
C THR A 3 -29.49 -2.53 4.79
N MET A 4 -29.56 -3.50 3.87
CA MET A 4 -28.51 -3.77 2.88
C MET A 4 -28.30 -2.63 1.87
N THR A 5 -29.36 -1.93 1.46
CA THR A 5 -29.25 -0.82 0.49
C THR A 5 -28.52 0.38 1.12
N LEU A 6 -28.76 0.65 2.41
CA LEU A 6 -28.06 1.70 3.16
C LEU A 6 -26.58 1.35 3.34
N ALA A 7 -26.27 0.12 3.74
CA ALA A 7 -24.88 -0.34 3.90
C ALA A 7 -24.07 -0.23 2.59
N TYR A 8 -24.68 -0.52 1.45
CA TYR A 8 -24.04 -0.37 0.14
C TYR A 8 -23.77 1.09 -0.23
N GLN A 9 -24.75 1.98 -0.03
CA GLN A 9 -24.59 3.41 -0.33
C GLN A 9 -23.55 4.09 0.57
N ASP A 10 -23.53 3.74 1.86
CA ASP A 10 -22.53 4.21 2.82
C ASP A 10 -21.13 3.74 2.42
N SER A 11 -20.99 2.45 2.08
CA SER A 11 -19.70 1.87 1.66
C SER A 11 -19.17 2.50 0.38
N LYS A 12 -20.05 2.77 -0.59
CA LYS A 12 -19.69 3.50 -1.83
C LYS A 12 -19.22 4.92 -1.55
N THR A 13 -19.86 5.60 -0.60
CA THR A 13 -19.50 6.97 -0.21
C THR A 13 -18.14 7.00 0.49
N MET A 14 -17.88 6.03 1.37
CA MET A 14 -16.58 5.87 2.06
C MET A 14 -15.46 5.49 1.08
N LEU A 15 -15.72 4.59 0.13
CA LEU A 15 -14.78 4.24 -0.93
C LEU A 15 -14.44 5.45 -1.82
N ARG A 16 -15.45 6.22 -2.22
CA ARG A 16 -15.25 7.47 -3.00
C ARG A 16 -14.39 8.48 -2.23
N ARG A 17 -14.58 8.57 -0.91
CA ARG A 17 -13.75 9.43 -0.04
C ARG A 17 -12.30 8.95 0.00
N SER A 18 -12.08 7.64 0.13
CA SER A 18 -10.74 7.05 0.14
C SER A 18 -10.00 7.29 -1.19
N ILE A 19 -10.67 7.03 -2.32
CA ILE A 19 -10.12 7.32 -3.66
C ILE A 19 -9.81 8.81 -3.85
N ARG A 20 -10.69 9.71 -3.39
CA ARG A 20 -10.44 11.16 -3.43
C ARG A 20 -9.20 11.56 -2.62
N HIS A 21 -8.95 10.89 -1.48
CA HIS A 21 -7.75 11.14 -0.68
C HIS A 21 -6.48 10.69 -1.42
N ILE A 22 -6.51 9.49 -2.02
CA ILE A 22 -5.42 8.96 -2.82
C ILE A 22 -5.09 9.90 -3.99
N LEU A 23 -6.12 10.38 -4.70
CA LEU A 23 -5.96 11.30 -5.84
C LEU A 23 -5.48 12.71 -5.45
N ARG A 24 -5.82 13.19 -4.25
CA ARG A 24 -5.42 14.53 -3.78
C ARG A 24 -4.04 14.56 -3.13
N TYR A 25 -3.58 13.43 -2.60
CA TYR A 25 -2.25 13.29 -1.99
C TYR A 25 -1.40 12.26 -2.75
N PRO A 26 -1.13 12.48 -4.06
CA PRO A 26 -0.35 11.55 -4.86
C PRO A 26 1.10 11.44 -4.39
N SER A 27 1.65 12.47 -3.72
CA SER A 27 3.02 12.48 -3.20
C SER A 27 3.29 11.31 -2.25
N MET A 28 2.31 10.94 -1.43
CA MET A 28 2.44 9.84 -0.48
C MET A 28 2.51 8.49 -1.20
N THR A 29 1.65 8.29 -2.22
CA THR A 29 1.66 7.09 -3.07
C THR A 29 2.94 6.99 -3.92
N VAL A 30 3.41 8.12 -4.47
CA VAL A 30 4.64 8.17 -5.27
C VAL A 30 5.87 7.84 -4.43
N MET A 31 5.96 8.34 -3.20
CA MET A 31 7.08 8.00 -2.30
C MET A 31 7.06 6.53 -1.88
N LEU A 32 5.86 5.97 -1.65
CA LEU A 32 5.65 4.57 -1.28
C LEU A 32 6.14 3.60 -2.36
N VAL A 33 5.87 3.89 -3.64
CA VAL A 33 6.30 3.06 -4.78
C VAL A 33 7.72 3.44 -5.25
N GLY A 34 8.10 4.70 -5.11
CA GLY A 34 9.40 5.21 -5.56
C GLY A 34 10.58 4.62 -4.80
N MET A 35 10.48 4.48 -3.47
CA MET A 35 11.54 3.90 -2.65
C MET A 35 11.95 2.49 -3.10
N PRO A 36 11.04 1.52 -3.26
CA PRO A 36 11.43 0.19 -3.72
C PRO A 36 11.94 0.16 -5.17
N VAL A 37 11.46 1.04 -6.07
CA VAL A 37 12.02 1.17 -7.42
C VAL A 37 13.47 1.64 -7.38
N VAL A 38 13.78 2.62 -6.53
CA VAL A 38 15.16 3.09 -6.32
C VAL A 38 16.05 1.97 -5.78
N PHE A 39 15.56 1.18 -4.83
CA PHE A 39 16.31 0.01 -4.34
C PHE A 39 16.54 -1.04 -5.44
N LEU A 40 15.55 -1.30 -6.29
CA LEU A 40 15.71 -2.23 -7.41
C LEU A 40 16.77 -1.71 -8.40
N LEU A 41 16.73 -0.43 -8.74
CA LEU A 41 17.74 0.19 -9.59
C LEU A 41 19.13 0.13 -8.94
N LEU A 42 19.26 0.45 -7.66
CA LEU A 42 20.52 0.39 -6.93
C LEU A 42 21.09 -1.03 -6.91
N PHE A 43 20.31 -2.01 -6.44
CA PHE A 43 20.80 -3.38 -6.29
C PHE A 43 21.06 -4.03 -7.65
N VAL A 44 20.22 -3.80 -8.66
CA VAL A 44 20.37 -4.46 -9.97
C VAL A 44 21.37 -3.73 -10.87
N TYR A 45 21.33 -2.40 -10.98
CA TYR A 45 22.21 -1.65 -11.88
C TYR A 45 23.57 -1.29 -11.26
N VAL A 46 23.60 -0.91 -9.98
CA VAL A 46 24.86 -0.46 -9.34
C VAL A 46 25.60 -1.64 -8.71
N LEU A 47 24.89 -2.48 -7.97
CA LEU A 47 25.51 -3.56 -7.18
C LEU A 47 25.41 -4.94 -7.86
N GLY A 48 24.65 -5.08 -8.94
CA GLY A 48 24.31 -6.40 -9.49
C GLY A 48 25.48 -7.13 -10.15
N GLY A 49 26.47 -6.40 -10.65
CA GLY A 49 27.70 -7.01 -11.18
C GLY A 49 28.64 -7.49 -10.07
N THR A 50 28.81 -6.69 -9.01
CA THR A 50 29.73 -7.01 -7.91
C THR A 50 29.16 -8.06 -6.96
N LEU A 51 27.88 -7.92 -6.59
CA LEU A 51 27.18 -8.88 -5.72
C LEU A 51 26.81 -10.15 -6.48
N GLY A 52 26.44 -10.06 -7.76
CA GLY A 52 26.16 -11.25 -8.60
C GLY A 52 27.38 -12.14 -8.80
N ASN A 53 28.58 -11.56 -8.91
CA ASN A 53 29.82 -12.32 -8.96
C ASN A 53 30.23 -12.93 -7.61
N GLY A 54 29.65 -12.45 -6.50
CA GLY A 54 29.87 -12.96 -5.14
C GLY A 54 28.95 -14.10 -4.72
N LEU A 55 27.96 -14.50 -5.53
CA LEU A 55 26.97 -15.53 -5.16
C LEU A 55 27.51 -16.98 -5.16
N GLY A 56 28.73 -17.22 -5.64
CA GLY A 56 29.37 -18.54 -5.59
C GLY A 56 30.54 -18.70 -6.56
N PRO A 57 31.31 -19.80 -6.44
CA PRO A 57 32.42 -20.10 -7.35
C PRO A 57 31.88 -20.40 -8.75
N GLY A 58 31.86 -19.37 -9.62
CA GLY A 58 31.32 -19.47 -10.98
C GLY A 58 30.69 -18.18 -11.51
N GLY A 59 30.41 -17.19 -10.65
CA GLY A 59 29.97 -15.86 -11.07
C GLY A 59 28.68 -15.88 -11.90
N GLY A 60 27.54 -16.06 -11.22
CA GLY A 60 26.19 -16.04 -11.81
C GLY A 60 25.78 -14.76 -12.55
N GLY A 61 26.64 -13.74 -12.48
CA GLY A 61 26.45 -12.47 -13.13
C GLY A 61 25.20 -11.75 -12.65
N ARG A 62 24.83 -10.73 -13.41
CA ARG A 62 23.72 -9.84 -13.05
C ARG A 62 22.36 -10.54 -13.11
N ALA A 63 22.18 -11.50 -14.01
CA ALA A 63 20.90 -12.18 -14.21
C ALA A 63 20.53 -13.07 -13.02
N GLU A 64 21.49 -13.81 -12.46
CA GLU A 64 21.23 -14.67 -11.30
C GLU A 64 21.00 -13.84 -10.02
N TYR A 65 21.68 -12.70 -9.89
CA TYR A 65 21.45 -11.75 -8.79
C TYR A 65 20.04 -11.13 -8.80
N VAL A 66 19.49 -10.84 -9.99
CA VAL A 66 18.12 -10.33 -10.11
C VAL A 66 17.11 -11.34 -9.56
N ASN A 67 17.26 -12.62 -9.88
CA ASN A 67 16.38 -13.67 -9.37
C ASN A 67 16.48 -13.85 -7.85
N TYR A 68 17.67 -13.60 -7.28
CA TYR A 68 17.89 -13.63 -5.84
C TYR A 68 17.27 -12.42 -5.11
N VAL A 69 17.45 -11.21 -5.63
CA VAL A 69 17.03 -9.96 -4.96
C VAL A 69 15.56 -9.60 -5.20
N ALA A 70 15.01 -9.91 -6.37
CA ALA A 70 13.64 -9.57 -6.74
C ALA A 70 12.59 -9.98 -5.68
N PRO A 71 12.56 -11.24 -5.16
CA PRO A 71 11.55 -11.63 -4.17
C PRO A 71 11.68 -10.85 -2.85
N ALA A 72 12.90 -10.52 -2.43
CA ALA A 72 13.14 -9.75 -1.20
C ALA A 72 12.61 -8.32 -1.34
N ILE A 73 12.90 -7.66 -2.47
CA ILE A 73 12.38 -6.31 -2.74
C ILE A 73 10.86 -6.32 -2.85
N ILE A 74 10.27 -7.32 -3.53
CA ILE A 74 8.81 -7.47 -3.62
C ILE A 74 8.20 -7.59 -2.21
N LEU A 75 8.76 -8.42 -1.33
CA LEU A 75 8.30 -8.52 0.07
C LEU A 75 8.39 -7.17 0.81
N MET A 76 9.50 -6.44 0.62
CA MET A 76 9.67 -5.11 1.18
C MET A 76 8.62 -4.11 0.66
N THR A 77 8.26 -4.20 -0.62
CA THR A 77 7.22 -3.36 -1.23
C THR A 77 5.86 -3.61 -0.61
N VAL A 78 5.47 -4.88 -0.47
CA VAL A 78 4.19 -5.29 0.11
C VAL A 78 4.11 -4.88 1.57
N ALA A 79 5.18 -5.09 2.34
CA ALA A 79 5.26 -4.66 3.74
C ALA A 79 5.14 -3.14 3.88
N SER A 80 5.82 -2.39 3.01
CA SER A 80 5.74 -0.92 2.99
C SER A 80 4.33 -0.43 2.66
N ALA A 81 3.66 -1.08 1.70
CA ALA A 81 2.31 -0.71 1.30
C ALA A 81 1.27 -1.00 2.41
N ALA A 82 1.41 -2.14 3.10
CA ALA A 82 0.63 -2.45 4.29
C ALA A 82 0.87 -1.43 5.42
N GLN A 83 2.12 -0.99 5.62
CA GLN A 83 2.45 0.04 6.60
C GLN A 83 1.79 1.39 6.28
N GLY A 84 1.81 1.83 5.02
CA GLY A 84 1.15 3.06 4.59
C GLY A 84 -0.35 3.06 4.88
N THR A 85 -1.01 1.92 4.61
CA THR A 85 -2.42 1.70 4.96
C THR A 85 -2.65 1.75 6.47
N ALA A 86 -1.82 1.05 7.24
CA ALA A 86 -1.95 1.02 8.70
C ALA A 86 -1.80 2.41 9.32
N ILE A 87 -0.87 3.23 8.82
CA ILE A 87 -0.71 4.63 9.25
C ILE A 87 -1.97 5.44 8.93
N SER A 88 -2.55 5.29 7.74
CA SER A 88 -3.79 5.98 7.36
C SER A 88 -4.96 5.58 8.28
N VAL A 89 -5.13 4.28 8.56
CA VAL A 89 -6.15 3.79 9.50
C VAL A 89 -5.92 4.36 10.90
N ALA A 90 -4.68 4.30 11.40
CA ALA A 90 -4.33 4.79 12.73
C ALA A 90 -4.57 6.30 12.86
N THR A 91 -4.32 7.05 11.80
CA THR A 91 -4.59 8.50 11.74
C THR A 91 -6.10 8.77 11.83
N ASP A 92 -6.92 8.02 11.09
CA ASP A 92 -8.38 8.16 11.16
C ASP A 92 -8.97 7.74 12.51
N MET A 93 -8.36 6.75 13.18
CA MET A 93 -8.71 6.34 14.55
C MET A 93 -8.38 7.42 15.58
N THR A 94 -7.24 8.09 15.44
CA THR A 94 -6.75 9.11 16.39
C THR A 94 -7.34 10.50 16.12
N ALA A 95 -7.73 10.82 14.88
CA ALA A 95 -8.31 12.10 14.50
C ALA A 95 -9.78 12.31 14.95
N GLY A 96 -10.39 11.34 15.64
CA GLY A 96 -11.76 11.45 16.16
C GLY A 96 -12.89 11.38 15.13
N ILE A 97 -12.56 11.15 13.85
CA ILE A 97 -13.53 10.98 12.75
C ILE A 97 -14.50 9.83 13.06
N ILE A 98 -14.00 8.76 13.69
CA ILE A 98 -14.80 7.59 14.07
C ILE A 98 -15.81 7.90 15.18
N ALA A 99 -15.47 8.79 16.11
CA ALA A 99 -16.41 9.26 17.13
C ALA A 99 -17.57 10.02 16.47
N ARG A 100 -17.30 10.81 15.42
CA ARG A 100 -18.30 11.48 14.59
C ARG A 100 -19.19 10.49 13.82
N PHE A 101 -18.61 9.48 13.20
CA PHE A 101 -19.37 8.44 12.51
C PHE A 101 -20.27 7.62 13.44
N ARG A 102 -19.88 7.43 14.70
CA ARG A 102 -20.73 6.81 15.72
C ARG A 102 -21.98 7.62 16.07
N THR A 103 -21.97 8.94 15.85
CA THR A 103 -23.11 9.83 16.12
C THR A 103 -23.98 10.11 14.89
N MET A 104 -23.53 9.72 13.69
CA MET A 104 -24.31 9.82 12.45
C MET A 104 -25.02 8.50 12.14
N ALA A 105 -26.10 8.57 11.35
CA ALA A 105 -26.82 7.40 10.85
C ALA A 105 -26.04 6.71 9.70
N ILE A 106 -24.85 6.18 10.01
CA ILE A 106 -23.97 5.47 9.06
C ILE A 106 -23.69 4.07 9.59
N THR A 107 -23.72 3.08 8.71
CA THR A 107 -23.41 1.69 9.04
C THR A 107 -21.92 1.51 9.39
N ARG A 108 -21.62 0.96 10.58
CA ARG A 108 -20.23 0.84 11.10
C ARG A 108 -19.31 -0.01 10.21
N THR A 109 -19.87 -0.97 9.48
CA THR A 109 -19.14 -1.83 8.54
C THR A 109 -18.62 -1.06 7.32
N SER A 110 -19.29 0.02 6.91
CA SER A 110 -18.90 0.81 5.72
C SER A 110 -17.53 1.47 5.84
N VAL A 111 -17.08 1.80 7.05
CA VAL A 111 -15.76 2.40 7.31
C VAL A 111 -14.66 1.39 7.03
N LEU A 112 -14.80 0.17 7.55
CA LEU A 112 -13.84 -0.90 7.34
C LEU A 112 -13.78 -1.31 5.87
N THR A 113 -14.94 -1.50 5.22
CA THR A 113 -15.01 -1.89 3.80
C THR A 113 -14.43 -0.81 2.88
N GLY A 114 -14.69 0.48 3.17
CA GLY A 114 -14.12 1.60 2.42
C GLY A 114 -12.60 1.68 2.55
N HIS A 115 -12.05 1.41 3.74
CA HIS A 115 -10.60 1.38 3.95
C HIS A 115 -9.95 0.20 3.24
N VAL A 116 -10.50 -1.01 3.38
CA VAL A 116 -9.96 -2.21 2.74
C VAL A 116 -9.96 -2.07 1.22
N LEU A 117 -11.09 -1.66 0.63
CA LEU A 117 -11.18 -1.46 -0.82
C LEU A 117 -10.32 -0.30 -1.31
N GLY A 118 -10.20 0.78 -0.53
CA GLY A 118 -9.31 1.89 -0.86
C GLY A 118 -7.84 1.49 -0.84
N SER A 119 -7.45 0.67 0.15
CA SER A 119 -6.08 0.18 0.29
C SER A 119 -5.72 -0.77 -0.85
N LEU A 120 -6.64 -1.67 -1.24
CA LEU A 120 -6.48 -2.55 -2.40
C LEU A 120 -6.31 -1.80 -3.73
N LEU A 121 -6.89 -0.62 -3.86
CA LEU A 121 -6.74 0.21 -5.07
C LEU A 121 -5.44 1.04 -5.05
N GLN A 122 -4.83 1.21 -3.87
CA GLN A 122 -3.63 2.02 -3.69
C GLN A 122 -2.35 1.18 -3.78
N THR A 123 -2.38 -0.06 -3.29
CA THR A 123 -1.30 -1.06 -3.39
C THR A 123 -1.22 -1.67 -4.78
#